data_AF-A0A1X2IKH4-F1
#
_entry.id   AF-A0A1X2IKH4-F1
#
_cell.length_a   1.000
_cell.length_b   1.000
_cell.length_c   1.000
_cell.angle_alpha   90.00
_cell.angle_beta   90.00
_cell.angle_gamma   90.00
#
_symmetry.space_group_name_H-M   'P 1'
#
loop_
_entity.id
_entity.type
_entity.pdbx_description
1 polymer ?
#
loop_
_entity_poly.entity_id
_entity_poly.type
_entity_poly.pdbx_seq_one_letter_code
_entity_poly.pdbx_strand_id
1 'polypeptide(L)'
;MKGSRILPLLLLLSCFRISITLATVWYDKRALPSGLGRYTYSHENVEKPTYTCVPIGECDVCTALEKKTADYCLEYGNKEQVNCQWDDPSWVDTINKNDTDDDVISLPTHRACPWVEHIEKWRLIKFEMINFVIVVFSVLVYIWRQRKLAREKYQQMVQRIGVPA
;
A
#
# COMPACT_ATOMS: atom_id res chain seq x y z
N MET A 1 13.69 -10.41 -49.76
CA MET A 1 13.67 -9.16 -48.97
C MET A 1 13.32 -9.50 -47.52
N LYS A 2 14.32 -9.55 -46.64
CA LYS A 2 14.18 -9.87 -45.20
C LYS A 2 13.65 -8.62 -44.48
N GLY A 3 12.34 -8.59 -44.25
CA GLY A 3 11.65 -7.50 -43.59
C GLY A 3 11.98 -7.44 -42.10
N SER A 4 12.42 -6.26 -41.68
CA SER A 4 12.82 -5.89 -40.33
C SER A 4 11.69 -6.15 -39.31
N ARG A 5 11.77 -7.27 -38.58
CA ARG A 5 10.86 -7.60 -37.46
C ARG A 5 11.36 -7.08 -36.10
N ILE A 6 12.48 -6.37 -36.07
CA ILE A 6 13.20 -5.99 -34.85
C ILE A 6 12.75 -4.61 -34.33
N LEU A 7 12.25 -3.74 -35.20
CA LEU A 7 11.83 -2.38 -34.85
C LEU A 7 10.65 -2.27 -33.84
N PRO A 8 9.59 -3.10 -33.90
CA PRO A 8 8.47 -2.97 -32.96
C PRO A 8 8.80 -3.54 -31.56
N LEU A 9 9.77 -4.46 -31.45
CA LEU A 9 10.19 -5.00 -30.15
C LEU A 9 10.99 -3.96 -29.34
N LEU A 10 11.81 -3.15 -30.02
CA LEU A 10 12.58 -2.07 -29.41
C LEU A 10 11.71 -0.91 -28.90
N LEU A 11 10.60 -0.60 -29.60
CA LEU A 11 9.63 0.42 -29.14
C LEU A 11 8.80 -0.05 -27.94
N LEU A 12 8.51 -1.34 -27.83
CA LEU A 12 7.85 -1.89 -26.63
C LEU A 12 8.79 -1.90 -25.42
N LEU A 13 10.08 -2.18 -25.62
CA LEU A 13 11.09 -2.16 -24.56
C LEU A 13 11.41 -0.74 -24.05
N SER A 14 11.37 0.28 -24.92
CA SER A 14 11.60 1.67 -24.50
C SER A 14 10.42 2.23 -23.69
N CYS A 15 9.17 1.91 -24.04
CA CYS A 15 8.01 2.27 -23.22
C CYS A 15 8.01 1.58 -21.85
N PHE A 16 8.45 0.31 -21.78
CA PHE A 16 8.52 -0.43 -20.51
C PHE A 16 9.53 0.20 -19.53
N ARG A 17 10.66 0.73 -20.03
CA ARG A 17 11.65 1.42 -19.17
C ARG A 17 11.16 2.78 -18.65
N ILE A 18 10.37 3.52 -19.42
CA ILE A 18 9.85 4.82 -18.98
C ILE A 18 8.84 4.65 -17.83
N SER A 19 7.99 3.61 -17.87
CA SER A 19 7.04 3.34 -16.77
C SER A 19 7.71 2.89 -15.47
N ILE A 20 8.79 2.10 -15.54
CA ILE A 20 9.51 1.66 -14.34
C ILE A 20 10.23 2.83 -13.66
N THR A 21 10.69 3.83 -14.42
CA THR A 21 11.44 4.97 -13.87
C THR A 21 10.52 5.98 -13.18
N LEU A 22 9.25 6.09 -13.57
CA LEU A 22 8.28 6.98 -12.90
C LEU A 22 7.73 6.39 -11.59
N ALA A 23 7.65 5.06 -11.48
CA ALA A 23 7.19 4.40 -10.26
C ALA A 23 8.19 4.49 -9.10
N THR A 24 9.50 4.59 -9.39
CA THR A 24 10.54 4.68 -8.35
C THR A 24 10.79 6.10 -7.83
N VAL A 25 10.42 7.13 -8.59
CA VAL A 25 10.64 8.54 -8.18
C VAL A 25 9.58 9.04 -7.19
N TRP A 26 8.40 8.42 -7.11
CA TRP A 26 7.34 8.82 -6.18
C TRP A 26 7.39 8.11 -4.81
N TYR A 27 8.36 7.24 -4.57
CA TYR A 27 8.50 6.49 -3.32
C TYR A 27 9.56 7.03 -2.35
N ASP A 28 9.97 8.29 -2.52
CA ASP A 28 10.91 8.95 -1.60
C ASP A 28 10.28 10.19 -0.94
N LYS A 29 9.69 9.97 0.24
CA LYS A 29 9.68 10.88 1.39
C LYS A 29 9.00 10.21 2.58
N ARG A 30 9.73 9.36 3.31
CA ARG A 30 9.37 8.98 4.68
C ARG A 30 10.08 9.95 5.64
N ALA A 31 9.52 11.14 5.77
CA ALA A 31 9.72 11.91 7.00
C ALA A 31 8.76 11.31 8.03
N LEU A 32 9.32 10.61 9.01
CA LEU A 32 8.62 10.24 10.24
C LEU A 32 8.08 11.54 10.88
N PRO A 33 6.78 11.71 11.13
CA PRO A 33 6.33 12.85 11.93
C PRO A 33 6.74 12.58 13.39
N SER A 34 7.89 13.13 13.77
CA SER A 34 8.32 13.30 15.16
C SER A 34 7.46 14.39 15.79
N GLY A 35 6.25 14.04 16.21
CA GLY A 35 5.29 15.04 16.70
C GLY A 35 4.14 14.44 17.48
N LEU A 36 4.42 13.62 18.50
CA LEU A 36 3.41 13.35 19.52
C LEU A 36 3.08 14.67 20.22
N GLY A 37 1.81 15.08 20.13
CA GLY A 37 1.30 16.33 20.66
C GLY A 37 1.59 16.50 22.15
N ARG A 38 2.07 17.69 22.50
CA ARG A 38 2.32 18.13 23.87
C ARG A 38 0.99 18.59 24.48
N TYR A 39 0.31 17.69 25.20
CA TYR A 39 -0.88 18.04 26.00
C TYR A 39 -0.42 18.71 27.31
N THR A 40 -0.73 19.99 27.46
CA THR A 40 -0.50 20.77 28.68
C THR A 40 -1.63 20.52 29.68
N TYR A 41 -1.41 19.61 30.63
CA TYR A 41 -2.18 19.59 31.88
C TYR A 41 -1.29 20.21 32.96
N SER A 42 -1.61 21.46 33.32
CA SER A 42 -1.00 22.15 34.44
C SER A 42 -1.70 21.69 35.71
N HIS A 43 -0.97 21.02 36.60
CA HIS A 43 -0.94 21.20 38.06
C HIS A 43 -0.08 20.06 38.64
N GLU A 44 0.94 20.44 39.42
CA GLU A 44 1.89 19.58 40.15
C GLU A 44 2.92 18.77 39.33
N ASN A 45 4.21 18.94 39.70
CA ASN A 45 5.34 18.15 39.21
C ASN A 45 5.29 16.72 39.79
N VAL A 46 4.25 15.96 39.44
CA VAL A 46 4.28 14.51 39.55
C VAL A 46 4.96 14.03 38.27
N GLU A 47 6.15 13.44 38.39
CA GLU A 47 6.79 12.73 37.28
C GLU A 47 5.77 11.74 36.73
N LYS A 48 5.26 12.01 35.52
CA LYS A 48 4.31 11.11 34.87
C LYS A 48 5.02 9.77 34.73
N PRO A 49 4.42 8.65 35.17
CA PRO A 49 5.04 7.36 35.03
C PRO A 49 5.34 7.15 33.54
N THR A 50 6.62 6.96 33.24
CA THR A 50 7.03 6.79 31.85
C THR A 50 6.73 5.35 31.48
N TYR A 51 6.06 5.17 30.35
CA TYR A 51 5.77 3.84 29.81
C TYR A 51 6.25 3.79 28.37
N THR A 52 6.87 2.68 28.03
CA THR A 52 7.33 2.40 26.67
C THR A 52 6.39 1.38 26.02
N CYS A 53 5.86 1.72 24.84
CA CYS A 53 5.00 0.84 24.05
C CYS A 53 5.73 0.30 22.82
N VAL A 54 5.73 -1.02 22.67
CA VAL A 54 6.30 -1.74 21.53
C VAL A 54 5.17 -2.35 20.68
N PRO A 55 5.19 -2.20 19.35
CA PRO A 55 4.23 -2.88 18.49
C PRO A 55 4.41 -4.39 18.54
N ILE A 56 3.30 -5.12 18.66
CA ILE A 56 3.26 -6.59 18.64
C ILE A 56 2.64 -7.09 17.33
N GLY A 57 1.59 -6.41 16.87
CA GLY A 57 0.76 -6.84 15.75
C GLY A 57 0.87 -5.96 14.52
N GLU A 58 0.30 -6.42 13.43
CA GLU A 58 0.10 -5.62 12.22
C GLU A 58 -0.96 -4.53 12.45
N CYS A 59 -0.93 -3.53 11.58
CA CYS A 59 -1.89 -2.44 11.58
C CYS A 59 -3.14 -2.84 10.80
N ASP A 60 -4.30 -2.78 11.46
CA ASP A 60 -5.59 -3.20 10.97
C ASP A 60 -6.60 -2.06 10.93
N VAL A 61 -7.63 -2.20 10.09
CA VAL A 61 -8.69 -1.20 10.00
C VAL A 61 -9.58 -1.28 11.24
N CYS A 62 -9.87 -0.13 11.83
CA CYS A 62 -10.85 -0.06 12.92
C CYS A 62 -12.25 -0.47 12.45
N THR A 63 -12.99 -1.16 13.31
CA THR A 63 -14.40 -1.47 13.04
C THR A 63 -15.25 -0.19 12.98
N ALA A 64 -16.44 -0.27 12.38
CA ALA A 64 -17.33 0.89 12.27
C ALA A 64 -17.76 1.46 13.63
N LEU A 65 -17.79 0.62 14.68
CA LEU A 65 -18.08 1.04 16.05
C LEU A 65 -16.86 1.74 16.66
N GLU A 66 -15.68 1.12 16.59
CA GLU A 66 -14.44 1.68 17.14
C GLU A 66 -14.07 3.01 16.52
N LYS A 67 -14.35 3.23 15.22
CA LYS A 67 -14.15 4.53 14.57
C LYS A 67 -14.93 5.68 15.22
N LYS A 68 -15.99 5.38 15.97
CA LYS A 68 -16.82 6.38 16.65
C LYS A 68 -16.54 6.47 18.15
N THR A 69 -16.11 5.37 18.76
CA THR A 69 -15.99 5.26 20.22
C THR A 69 -14.56 5.24 20.72
N ALA A 70 -13.58 4.89 19.88
CA ALA A 70 -12.20 4.70 20.29
C ALA A 70 -11.29 5.83 19.77
N ASP A 71 -10.59 6.49 20.68
CA ASP A 71 -9.75 7.66 20.37
C ASP A 71 -8.60 7.31 19.41
N TYR A 72 -8.02 6.11 19.55
CA TYR A 72 -6.94 5.64 18.67
C TYR A 72 -7.37 5.44 17.21
N CYS A 73 -8.67 5.44 16.91
CA CYS A 73 -9.18 5.32 15.55
C CYS A 73 -9.52 6.67 14.90
N LEU A 74 -9.48 7.79 15.64
CA LEU A 74 -9.95 9.08 15.13
C LEU A 74 -9.02 9.69 14.08
N GLU A 75 -7.71 9.48 14.20
CA GLU A 75 -6.72 10.13 13.34
C GLU A 75 -6.61 9.45 11.97
N TYR A 76 -6.35 8.15 11.94
CA TYR A 76 -6.10 7.38 10.71
C TYR A 76 -7.20 6.37 10.38
N GLY A 77 -8.09 6.06 11.33
CA GLY A 77 -9.09 4.99 11.16
C GLY A 77 -8.52 3.57 11.19
N ASN A 78 -7.24 3.41 11.55
CA ASN A 78 -6.56 2.12 11.70
C ASN A 78 -5.92 2.02 13.09
N LYS A 79 -5.81 0.78 13.58
CA LYS A 79 -5.27 0.44 14.89
C LYS A 79 -4.16 -0.59 14.76
N GLU A 80 -3.17 -0.49 15.62
CA GLU A 80 -2.09 -1.47 15.76
C GLU A 80 -2.00 -1.93 17.20
N GLN A 81 -1.80 -3.23 17.42
CA GLN A 81 -1.70 -3.80 18.77
C GLN A 81 -0.31 -3.52 19.36
N VAL A 82 -0.29 -2.99 20.60
CA VAL A 82 0.94 -2.64 21.31
C VAL A 82 1.01 -3.32 22.68
N ASN A 83 2.23 -3.67 23.09
CA ASN A 83 2.55 -4.04 24.46
C ASN A 83 3.21 -2.84 25.11
N CYS A 84 2.60 -2.31 26.17
CA CYS A 84 3.20 -1.24 26.93
C CYS A 84 3.71 -1.78 28.26
N GLN A 85 4.90 -1.35 28.65
CA GLN A 85 5.51 -1.68 29.93
C GLN A 85 5.87 -0.39 30.66
N TRP A 86 5.74 -0.39 31.98
CA TRP A 86 6.22 0.70 32.81
C TRP A 86 7.75 0.71 32.81
N ASP A 87 8.34 1.89 32.62
CA ASP A 87 9.80 2.04 32.64
C ASP A 87 10.34 2.08 34.09
N ASP A 88 9.49 2.45 35.04
CA ASP A 88 9.84 2.62 36.45
C ASP A 88 9.41 1.39 37.30
N PRO A 89 10.35 0.68 37.94
CA PRO A 89 10.06 -0.55 38.70
C PRO A 89 9.24 -0.30 39.98
N SER A 90 9.26 0.91 40.53
CA SER A 90 8.47 1.29 41.72
C SER A 90 6.97 1.27 41.49
N TRP A 91 6.52 1.50 40.25
CA TRP A 91 5.11 1.45 39.86
C TRP A 91 4.61 0.02 39.71
N VAL A 92 5.45 -0.89 39.21
CA VAL A 92 5.12 -2.32 39.10
C VAL A 92 4.84 -2.93 40.49
N ASP A 93 5.64 -2.55 41.49
CA ASP A 93 5.48 -3.01 42.87
C ASP A 93 4.27 -2.40 43.58
N THR A 94 3.83 -1.22 43.16
CA THR A 94 2.66 -0.53 43.73
C THR A 94 1.35 -1.10 43.19
N ILE A 95 1.31 -1.44 41.90
CA ILE A 95 0.15 -2.11 41.27
C ILE A 95 -0.07 -3.49 41.87
N ASN A 96 0.98 -4.29 42.06
CA ASN A 96 0.87 -5.62 42.66
C ASN A 96 0.44 -5.62 44.15
N LYS A 97 0.54 -4.47 44.84
CA LYS A 97 0.16 -4.34 46.26
C LYS A 97 -1.22 -3.74 46.47
N ASN A 98 -1.74 -2.97 45.51
CA ASN A 98 -3.06 -2.32 45.56
C ASN A 98 -4.13 -3.10 44.78
N ASP A 99 -4.12 -4.44 44.88
CA ASP A 99 -5.00 -5.36 44.16
C ASP A 99 -6.49 -5.31 44.63
N THR A 100 -6.94 -4.18 45.19
CA THR A 100 -8.25 -4.06 45.85
C THR A 100 -9.09 -2.82 45.54
N ASP A 101 -8.65 -1.86 44.72
CA ASP A 101 -9.50 -0.70 44.38
C ASP A 101 -9.43 -0.34 42.89
N ASP A 102 -10.58 0.05 42.34
CA ASP A 102 -10.97 0.20 40.93
C ASP A 102 -10.15 1.19 40.05
N ASP A 103 -8.98 1.63 40.50
CA ASP A 103 -8.12 2.64 39.85
C ASP A 103 -6.84 2.06 39.26
N VAL A 104 -6.90 0.82 38.72
CA VAL A 104 -5.77 0.27 37.97
C VAL A 104 -5.64 1.02 36.65
N ILE A 105 -4.62 1.88 36.55
CA ILE A 105 -4.23 2.57 35.30
C ILE A 105 -3.87 1.49 34.28
N SER A 106 -4.83 1.14 33.42
CA SER A 106 -4.62 0.19 32.32
C SER A 106 -3.84 0.86 31.19
N LEU A 107 -2.74 0.22 30.78
CA LEU A 107 -1.93 0.72 29.67
C LEU A 107 -2.68 0.49 28.35
N PRO A 108 -2.51 1.40 27.37
CA PRO A 108 -3.20 1.27 26.09
C PRO A 108 -2.72 0.00 25.38
N THR A 109 -3.67 -0.81 24.93
CA THR A 109 -3.41 -2.04 24.15
C THR A 109 -3.35 -1.79 22.65
N HIS A 110 -3.82 -0.62 22.21
CA HIS A 110 -3.93 -0.24 20.80
C HIS A 110 -3.44 1.20 20.59
N ARG A 111 -2.78 1.44 19.46
CA ARG A 111 -2.39 2.78 19.00
C ARG A 111 -2.88 3.05 17.58
N ALA A 112 -3.01 4.33 17.25
CA ALA A 112 -3.31 4.77 15.89
C ALA A 112 -2.13 4.45 14.96
N CYS A 113 -2.42 4.02 13.73
CA CYS A 113 -1.38 3.74 12.76
C CYS A 113 -1.76 4.23 11.35
N PRO A 114 -0.81 4.71 10.53
CA PRO A 114 -1.14 5.31 9.24
C PRO A 114 -1.36 4.30 8.11
N TRP A 115 -0.74 3.11 8.19
CA TRP A 115 -0.54 2.22 7.03
C TRP A 115 -1.01 0.80 7.31
N VAL A 116 -1.87 0.26 6.47
CA VAL A 116 -2.40 -1.10 6.59
C VAL A 116 -1.84 -1.96 5.45
N GLU A 117 -0.95 -2.89 5.79
CA GLU A 117 -0.14 -3.65 4.81
C GLU A 117 -1.02 -4.38 3.78
N HIS A 118 -2.11 -4.99 4.22
CA HIS A 118 -3.00 -5.73 3.32
C HIS A 118 -3.72 -4.81 2.32
N ILE A 119 -4.15 -3.61 2.74
CA ILE A 119 -4.82 -2.66 1.85
C ILE A 119 -3.88 -2.13 0.78
N GLU A 120 -2.63 -1.84 1.15
CA GLU A 120 -1.64 -1.33 0.22
C GLU A 120 -1.29 -2.35 -0.86
N LYS A 121 -1.12 -3.63 -0.49
CA LYS A 121 -0.92 -4.72 -1.45
C LYS A 121 -2.06 -4.80 -2.47
N TRP A 122 -3.31 -4.73 -2.01
CA TRP A 122 -4.47 -4.73 -2.90
C TRP A 122 -4.51 -3.53 -3.85
N ARG A 123 -4.10 -2.34 -3.37
CA ARG A 123 -4.04 -1.14 -4.19
C ARG A 123 -2.99 -1.27 -5.29
N LEU A 124 -1.82 -1.82 -4.99
CA LEU A 124 -0.76 -2.08 -5.96
C LEU A 124 -1.21 -3.11 -7.01
N ILE A 125 -1.82 -4.21 -6.57
CA ILE A 125 -2.34 -5.25 -7.48
C ILE A 125 -3.38 -4.66 -8.43
N LYS A 126 -4.32 -3.86 -7.93
CA LYS A 126 -5.33 -3.20 -8.76
C LYS A 126 -4.71 -2.31 -9.83
N PHE A 127 -3.69 -1.54 -9.48
CA PHE A 127 -2.99 -0.68 -10.43
C PHE A 127 -2.28 -1.49 -11.51
N GLU A 128 -1.56 -2.54 -11.12
CA GLU A 128 -0.84 -3.42 -12.04
C GLU A 128 -1.79 -4.13 -13.01
N MET A 129 -2.95 -4.59 -12.52
CA MET A 129 -3.96 -5.25 -13.35
C MET A 129 -4.52 -4.33 -14.45
N ILE A 130 -4.71 -3.04 -14.19
CA ILE A 130 -5.17 -2.09 -15.21
C ILE A 130 -4.12 -1.93 -16.32
N ASN A 131 -2.85 -1.78 -15.94
CA ASN A 131 -1.75 -1.69 -16.91
C ASN A 131 -1.64 -2.96 -17.76
N PHE A 132 -1.74 -4.12 -17.11
CA PHE A 132 -1.72 -5.42 -17.80
C PHE A 132 -2.84 -5.53 -18.83
N VAL A 133 -4.06 -5.12 -18.48
CA VAL A 133 -5.22 -5.12 -19.40
C VAL A 133 -4.97 -4.22 -20.62
N ILE A 134 -4.43 -3.02 -20.41
CA ILE A 134 -4.09 -2.10 -21.51
C ILE A 134 -3.06 -2.71 -22.47
N VAL A 135 -2.04 -3.40 -21.93
CA VAL A 135 -1.04 -4.10 -22.73
C VAL A 135 -1.67 -5.21 -23.56
N VAL A 136 -2.53 -6.04 -22.96
CA VAL A 136 -3.24 -7.12 -23.67
C VAL A 136 -4.10 -6.54 -24.79
N PHE A 137 -4.90 -5.50 -24.54
CA PHE A 137 -5.70 -4.85 -25.58
C PHE A 137 -4.84 -4.30 -26.71
N SER A 138 -3.71 -3.67 -26.39
CA SER A 138 -2.78 -3.14 -27.40
C SER A 138 -2.22 -4.25 -28.30
N VAL A 139 -1.84 -5.39 -27.72
CA VAL A 139 -1.35 -6.56 -28.46
C VAL A 139 -2.45 -7.18 -29.33
N LEU A 140 -3.67 -7.29 -28.80
CA LEU A 140 -4.81 -7.81 -29.56
C LEU A 140 -5.12 -6.96 -30.78
N VAL A 141 -5.19 -5.63 -30.62
CA VAL A 141 -5.42 -4.69 -31.73
C VAL A 141 -4.28 -4.77 -32.75
N TYR A 142 -3.04 -4.89 -32.29
CA TYR A 142 -1.89 -5.03 -33.18
C TYR A 142 -1.97 -6.32 -34.01
N ILE A 143 -2.24 -7.47 -33.39
CA ILE A 143 -2.40 -8.75 -34.09
C ILE A 143 -3.58 -8.70 -35.07
N TRP A 144 -4.69 -8.11 -34.66
CA TRP A 144 -5.86 -7.94 -35.51
C TRP A 144 -5.53 -7.12 -36.77
N ARG A 145 -4.83 -6.00 -36.60
CA ARG A 145 -4.37 -5.16 -37.71
C ARG A 145 -3.42 -5.89 -38.65
N GLN A 146 -2.46 -6.65 -38.10
CA GLN A 146 -1.52 -7.45 -38.91
C GLN A 146 -2.25 -8.54 -39.71
N ARG A 147 -3.23 -9.22 -39.10
CA ARG A 147 -4.05 -10.23 -39.78
C ARG A 147 -4.86 -9.64 -40.93
N LYS A 148 -5.42 -8.43 -40.74
CA LYS A 148 -6.14 -7.72 -41.80
C LYS A 148 -5.23 -7.40 -42.99
N LEU A 149 -4.07 -6.78 -42.73
CA LEU A 149 -3.10 -6.44 -43.78
C LEU A 149 -2.56 -7.68 -44.53
N ALA A 150 -2.35 -8.80 -43.83
CA ALA A 150 -1.92 -10.03 -44.47
C ALA A 150 -2.98 -10.54 -45.47
N ARG A 151 -4.26 -10.56 -45.10
CA ARG A 151 -5.36 -11.00 -45.99
C ARG A 151 -5.43 -10.16 -47.27
N GLU A 152 -5.30 -8.84 -47.15
CA GLU A 152 -5.30 -7.93 -48.30
C GLU A 152 -4.13 -8.25 -49.26
N LYS A 153 -2.93 -8.52 -48.74
CA LYS A 153 -1.79 -8.91 -49.58
C LYS A 153 -1.97 -10.28 -50.22
N TYR A 154 -2.56 -11.25 -49.51
CA TYR A 154 -2.87 -12.56 -50.09
C TYR A 154 -3.87 -12.43 -51.24
N GLN A 155 -4.91 -11.61 -51.11
CA GLN A 155 -5.87 -11.36 -52.19
C GLN A 155 -5.20 -10.75 -53.43
N GLN A 156 -4.30 -9.77 -53.25
CA GLN A 156 -3.54 -9.18 -54.35
C GLN A 156 -2.64 -10.19 -55.07
N MET A 157 -2.06 -11.17 -54.34
CA MET A 157 -1.25 -12.23 -54.95
C MET A 157 -2.11 -13.25 -55.70
N VAL A 158 -3.25 -13.66 -55.15
CA VAL A 158 -4.18 -14.60 -55.80
C VAL A 158 -4.74 -14.01 -57.10
N GLN A 159 -5.10 -12.73 -57.10
CA GLN A 159 -5.56 -12.03 -58.32
C GLN A 159 -4.50 -12.04 -59.44
N ARG A 160 -3.21 -12.05 -59.11
CA ARG A 160 -2.12 -12.12 -60.10
C ARG A 160 -1.88 -13.54 -60.63
N ILE A 161 -2.23 -14.57 -59.88
CA ILE A 161 -2.01 -15.97 -60.26
C ILE A 161 -3.20 -16.53 -61.07
N GLY A 162 -4.30 -15.76 -61.19
CA GLY A 162 -5.40 -16.08 -62.10
C GLY A 162 -6.19 -17.34 -61.74
N VAL A 163 -6.14 -17.77 -60.48
CA VAL A 163 -6.96 -18.90 -60.00
C VAL A 163 -8.40 -18.39 -59.82
N PRO A 164 -9.39 -18.88 -60.60
CA PRO A 164 -10.79 -18.54 -60.37
C PRO A 164 -11.28 -19.12 -59.04
N ALA A 165 -12.16 -18.38 -58.38
CA ALA A 165 -12.77 -18.72 -57.09
C ALA A 165 -13.52 -20.07 -57.12
#